data_AF-A0A497EM92-F1
#
_entry.id   AF-A0A497EM92-F1
#
_cell.length_a   1.000
_cell.length_b   1.000
_cell.length_c   1.000
_cell.angle_alpha   90.00
_cell.angle_beta   90.00
_cell.angle_gamma   90.00
#
_symmetry.space_group_name_H-M   'P 1'
#
loop_
_entity.id
_entity.type
_entity.pdbx_description
1 polymer ?
#
loop_
_entity_poly.entity_id
_entity_poly.type
_entity_poly.pdbx_seq_one_letter_code
_entity_poly.pdbx_strand_id
1 'polypeptide(L)' 'MRRTSKTLIEAMACSLPVVDTDFEDIREVLVVGFNGLLREPDTKSIREALVKLLTVLELGGLLYTYGL' A
#
# COMPACT_ATOMS: atom_id res chain seq x y z
N MET A 1 -1.71 13.39 -16.94
CA MET A 1 -3.05 13.18 -16.37
C MET A 1 -2.86 12.33 -15.13
N ARG A 2 -2.93 12.93 -13.94
CA ARG A 2 -2.70 12.25 -12.66
C ARG A 2 -3.71 11.11 -12.49
N ARG A 3 -3.21 9.89 -12.30
CA ARG A 3 -4.02 8.68 -12.09
C ARG A 3 -4.08 8.23 -10.64
N THR A 4 -3.59 9.03 -9.68
CA THR A 4 -3.67 8.68 -8.26
C THR A 4 -5.13 8.43 -7.89
N SER A 5 -5.45 7.15 -7.67
CA SER A 5 -6.82 6.70 -7.51
C SER A 5 -7.35 7.20 -6.16
N LYS A 6 -8.44 7.97 -6.18
CA LYS A 6 -9.12 8.44 -4.95
C LYS A 6 -9.45 7.29 -4.01
N THR A 7 -9.75 6.12 -4.58
CA THR A 7 -10.00 4.87 -3.85
C THR A 7 -8.83 4.42 -2.98
N LEU A 8 -7.58 4.64 -3.42
CA LEU A 8 -6.41 4.29 -2.60
C LEU A 8 -6.25 5.22 -1.41
N ILE A 9 -6.56 6.52 -1.60
CA ILE A 9 -6.55 7.50 -0.52
C ILE A 9 -7.64 7.18 0.51
N GLU A 10 -8.83 6.79 0.06
CA GLU A 10 -9.92 6.34 0.94
C GLU A 10 -9.53 5.09 1.75
N ALA A 11 -8.89 4.10 1.11
CA ALA A 11 -8.39 2.91 1.82
C ALA A 11 -7.34 3.27 2.89
N MET A 12 -6.40 4.16 2.58
CA MET A 12 -5.41 4.65 3.53
C MET A 12 -6.06 5.44 4.68
N ALA A 13 -7.11 6.21 4.41
CA ALA A 13 -7.88 6.91 5.45
C ALA A 13 -8.61 5.94 6.41
N CYS A 14 -8.92 4.73 5.95
CA CYS A 14 -9.42 3.63 6.79
C CYS A 14 -8.29 2.84 7.48
N SER A 15 -7.05 3.34 7.48
CA SER A 15 -5.86 2.68 8.02
C SER A 15 -5.59 1.31 7.38
N LEU A 16 -6.01 1.11 6.12
CA LEU A 16 -5.75 -0.12 5.39
C LEU A 16 -4.46 0.02 4.57
N PRO A 17 -3.54 -0.95 4.67
CA PRO A 17 -2.36 -0.97 3.82
C PRO A 17 -2.75 -1.26 2.37
N VAL A 18 -2.18 -0.50 1.43
CA VAL A 18 -2.49 -0.62 0.00
C VAL A 18 -1.37 -1.29 -0.80
N VAL A 19 -1.73 -2.03 -1.85
CA VAL A 19 -0.78 -2.48 -2.89
C VAL A 19 -1.11 -1.75 -4.17
N ASP A 20 -0.11 -1.09 -4.75
CA ASP A 20 -0.24 -0.50 -6.07
C ASP A 20 0.97 -0.86 -6.93
N THR A 21 0.80 -0.62 -8.23
CA THR A 21 1.83 -0.67 -9.24
C THR A 21 2.80 0.51 -9.13
N ASP A 22 4.08 0.29 -9.40
CA ASP A 22 5.11 1.33 -9.29
C ASP A 22 5.04 2.34 -10.44
N PHE A 23 4.07 3.25 -10.34
CA PHE A 23 3.94 4.42 -11.19
C PHE A 23 4.35 5.69 -10.45
N GLU A 24 4.79 6.71 -11.19
CA GLU A 24 5.29 7.96 -10.60
C GLU A 24 4.23 8.67 -9.74
N ASP A 25 2.96 8.63 -10.16
CA ASP A 25 1.83 9.32 -9.54
C ASP A 25 1.46 8.82 -8.12
N ILE A 26 1.78 7.57 -7.76
CA ILE A 26 1.41 7.00 -6.45
C ILE A 26 2.45 7.30 -5.36
N ARG A 27 3.68 7.64 -5.76
CA ARG A 27 4.79 7.92 -4.84
C ARG A 27 4.62 9.20 -4.01
N GLU A 28 3.70 10.09 -4.40
CA GLU A 28 3.36 11.29 -3.62
C GLU A 28 2.55 10.98 -2.35
N VAL A 29 1.84 9.85 -2.31
CA VAL A 29 0.92 9.48 -1.21
C VAL A 29 1.28 8.16 -0.53
N LEU A 30 1.96 7.25 -1.24
CA LEU A 30 2.36 5.95 -0.72
C LEU A 30 3.82 5.99 -0.25
N VAL A 31 4.02 5.75 1.04
CA VAL A 31 5.32 5.56 1.69
C VAL A 31 5.56 4.06 1.81
N VAL A 32 6.45 3.54 0.96
CA VAL A 32 6.73 2.10 0.86
C VAL A 32 7.15 1.53 2.21
N GLY A 33 6.44 0.48 2.65
CA GLY A 33 6.70 -0.19 3.92
C GLY A 33 6.04 0.47 5.14
N PHE A 34 5.38 1.62 4.97
CA PHE A 34 4.58 2.25 6.03
C PHE A 34 3.08 2.10 5.76
N ASN A 35 2.55 2.70 4.68
CA ASN A 35 1.12 2.66 4.35
C ASN A 35 0.81 1.77 3.13
N GLY A 36 1.82 1.17 2.51
CA GLY A 36 1.61 0.28 1.37
C GLY A 36 2.87 -0.32 0.76
N LEU A 37 2.67 -1.08 -0.31
CA LEU A 37 3.72 -1.72 -1.11
C LEU A 37 3.57 -1.31 -2.58
N LEU A 38 4.69 -1.03 -3.23
CA LEU A 38 4.77 -0.86 -4.69
C LEU A 38 5.33 -2.12 -5.34
N ARG A 39 4.74 -2.52 -6.46
CA ARG A 39 5.13 -3.72 -7.21
C ARG A 39 5.04 -3.51 -8.72
N GLU A 40 5.70 -4.40 -9.44
CA GLU A 40 5.50 -4.50 -10.89
C GLU A 40 4.08 -4.97 -11.22
N PRO A 41 3.51 -4.56 -12.38
CA PRO A 41 2.16 -4.91 -12.81
C PRO A 41 2.07 -6.36 -13.33
N ASP A 42 2.69 -7.31 -12.64
CA ASP A 42 2.70 -8.72 -12.97
C ASP A 42 2.11 -9.57 -11.84
N THR A 43 1.55 -10.72 -12.21
CA THR A 43 0.84 -11.61 -11.28
C THR A 43 1.73 -12.14 -10.17
N LYS A 44 3.03 -12.35 -10.42
CA LYS A 44 3.96 -12.86 -9.40
C LYS A 44 4.20 -11.79 -8.34
N SER A 45 4.53 -10.57 -8.76
CA SER A 45 4.81 -9.47 -7.85
C SER A 45 3.59 -9.08 -7.01
N ILE A 46 2.39 -9.04 -7.59
CA ILE A 46 1.14 -8.75 -6.86
C ILE A 46 0.84 -9.86 -5.84
N ARG A 47 0.95 -11.13 -6.24
CA ARG A 47 0.74 -12.26 -5.33
C ARG A 47 1.69 -12.20 -4.13
N GLU A 48 2.98 -11.93 -4.36
CA GLU A 48 3.97 -11.81 -3.30
C GLU A 48 3.65 -10.66 -2.34
N ALA A 49 3.16 -9.52 -2.84
CA ALA A 49 2.71 -8.42 -2.00
C ALA A 49 1.47 -8.77 -1.17
N LEU A 50 0.47 -9.44 -1.76
CA LEU A 50 -0.72 -9.89 -1.04
C LEU A 50 -0.37 -10.90 0.05
N VAL A 51 0.46 -11.89 -0.26
CA VAL A 51 0.94 -12.86 0.74
C VAL A 51 1.68 -12.12 1.86
N LYS A 52 2.57 -11.18 1.53
CA LYS A 52 3.28 -10.38 2.53
C LYS A 52 2.30 -9.61 3.43
N LEU A 53 1.26 -8.98 2.88
CA LEU A 53 0.26 -8.26 3.67
C LEU A 53 -0.56 -9.15 4.58
N LEU A 54 -0.96 -10.33 4.08
CA LEU A 54 -1.80 -11.25 4.84
C LEU A 54 -1.01 -12.03 5.90
N THR A 55 0.29 -12.26 5.67
CA THR A 55 1.16 -12.99 6.60
C THR A 55 1.81 -12.08 7.63
N VAL A 56 2.14 -10.85 7.25
CA VAL A 56 2.65 -9.82 8.17
C VAL A 56 1.46 -9.04 8.70
N LEU A 57 0.82 -9.59 9.74
CA LEU A 57 -0.26 -8.96 10.51
C LEU A 57 0.13 -7.55 11.05
N GLU A 58 1.42 -7.20 11.03
CA GLU A 58 1.98 -5.98 11.60
C GLU A 58 2.08 -4.78 10.63
N LEU A 59 1.79 -4.93 9.33
CA LEU A 59 1.75 -3.74 8.46
C LEU A 59 0.63 -2.77 8.88
N GLY A 60 -0.46 -3.28 9.46
CA GLY A 60 -1.45 -2.46 10.19
C GLY A 60 -1.11 -2.21 11.67
N GLY A 61 -0.24 -3.05 12.27
CA GLY A 61 0.18 -2.93 13.67
C GLY A 61 1.12 -1.74 13.95
N LEU A 62 1.95 -1.36 12.97
CA LEU A 62 2.78 -0.15 13.06
C LEU A 62 1.95 1.15 13.07
N LEU A 63 0.80 1.18 12.38
CA LEU A 63 -0.15 2.31 12.46
C LEU A 63 -0.78 2.42 13.85
N TYR A 64 -1.10 1.29 14.50
CA TYR A 64 -1.69 1.31 15.84
C TYR A 64 -0.66 1.63 16.95
N THR A 65 0.61 1.26 16.75
CA THR A 65 1.68 1.46 17.76
C THR A 65 2.24 2.89 17.74
N TYR A 66 2.18 3.59 16.60
CA TYR A 66 2.68 4.95 16.46
C TYR A 66 1.62 6.06 16.51
N GLY A 67 0.33 5.74 16.63
CA GLY A 67 -0.71 6.73 16.95
C GLY A 67 -0.71 7.99 16.07
N LEU A 68 -0.57 7.80 14.75
CA LEU A 68 -0.77 8.83 13.73
C LEU A 68 -2.09 8.59 13.00
#